data_AF-A0A818BZ54-F1
#
_entry.id   AF-A0A818BZ54-F1
#
_cell.length_a   1.000
_cell.length_b   1.000
_cell.length_c   1.000
_cell.angle_alpha   90.00
_cell.angle_beta   90.00
_cell.angle_gamma   90.00
#
_symmetry.space_group_name_H-M   'P 1'
#
loop_
_entity.id
_entity.type
_entity.pdbx_description
1 polymer ?
#
loop_
_entity_poly.entity_id
_entity_poly.type
_entity_poly.pdbx_seq_one_letter_code
_entity_poly.pdbx_strand_id
1 'polypeptide(L)' 'KSSSIDEETRTIILSLLTNLCSEKHIRLCTVNQTELFQILIEYLGYFDTEYELNLLGLLINLTNEQSSTLEGL' A
#
# COMPACT_ATOMS: atom_id res chain seq x y z
N LYS A 1 1.02 -6.56 -19.28
CA LYS A 1 -0.41 -6.18 -19.28
C LYS A 1 -1.27 -7.42 -19.46
N SER A 2 -1.29 -8.32 -18.47
CA SER A 2 -2.18 -9.47 -18.45
C SER A 2 -2.41 -9.89 -17.00
N SER A 3 -3.41 -9.28 -16.36
CA SER A 3 -4.14 -9.85 -15.22
C SER A 3 -5.52 -9.18 -15.12
N SER A 4 -6.44 -9.90 -14.49
CA SER A 4 -7.90 -9.94 -14.68
C SER A 4 -8.72 -8.92 -13.90
N ILE A 5 -8.07 -7.95 -13.28
CA ILE A 5 -8.72 -6.95 -12.42
C ILE A 5 -8.75 -5.65 -13.23
N ASP A 6 -9.94 -5.07 -13.42
CA ASP A 6 -10.06 -3.76 -14.06
C ASP A 6 -9.56 -2.64 -13.13
N GLU A 7 -9.40 -1.44 -13.69
CA GLU A 7 -8.86 -0.29 -12.94
C GLU A 7 -9.77 0.16 -11.79
N GLU A 8 -11.09 0.11 -11.97
CA GLU A 8 -12.06 0.48 -10.93
C GLU A 8 -11.89 -0.44 -9.71
N THR A 9 -11.77 -1.75 -9.95
CA THR A 9 -11.54 -2.71 -8.88
C THR A 9 -10.20 -2.46 -8.16
N ARG A 10 -9.11 -2.15 -8.89
CA ARG A 10 -7.83 -1.79 -8.26
C ARG A 10 -7.96 -0.54 -7.38
N THR A 11 -8.68 0.46 -7.86
CA THR A 11 -8.91 1.73 -7.18
C THR A 11 -9.71 1.55 -5.89
N ILE A 12 -10.75 0.72 -5.92
CA ILE A 12 -11.52 0.35 -4.73
C ILE A 12 -10.62 -0.34 -3.70
N ILE A 13 -9.81 -1.31 -4.14
CA ILE A 13 -8.86 -2.03 -3.27
C ILE A 13 -7.87 -1.05 -2.63
N LEU A 14 -7.27 -0.16 -3.42
CA LEU A 14 -6.33 0.84 -2.93
C LEU A 14 -6.99 1.76 -1.89
N SER A 15 -8.22 2.22 -2.15
CA SER A 15 -8.95 3.09 -1.23
C SER A 15 -9.25 2.40 0.11
N LEU A 16 -9.65 1.12 0.07
CA LEU A 16 -9.85 0.31 1.27
C LEU A 16 -8.54 0.11 2.05
N LEU A 17 -7.45 -0.21 1.36
CA LEU A 17 -6.14 -0.40 1.98
C LEU A 17 -5.62 0.88 2.63
N THR A 18 -5.75 2.03 1.96
CA THR A 18 -5.39 3.33 2.51
C THR A 18 -6.20 3.66 3.77
N ASN A 19 -7.51 3.42 3.74
CA ASN A 19 -8.38 3.63 4.90
C ASN A 19 -8.01 2.70 6.06
N LEU A 20 -7.80 1.41 5.81
CA LEU A 20 -7.38 0.45 6.83
C LEU A 20 -6.01 0.84 7.42
N CYS A 21 -5.07 1.27 6.59
CA CYS A 21 -3.76 1.74 7.02
C CYS A 21 -3.78 3.12 7.70
N SER A 22 -4.94 3.77 7.86
CA SER A 22 -5.04 4.93 8.76
C SER A 22 -4.86 4.53 10.23
N GLU A 23 -5.19 3.28 10.57
CA GLU A 23 -5.03 2.68 11.89
C GLU A 23 -3.61 2.17 12.12
N LYS A 24 -2.95 2.64 13.20
CA LYS A 24 -1.53 2.31 13.48
C LYS A 24 -1.27 0.80 13.60
N HIS A 25 -2.15 0.09 14.30
CA HIS A 25 -2.00 -1.35 14.50
C HIS A 25 -2.11 -2.14 13.19
N ILE A 26 -2.96 -1.69 12.27
CA ILE A 26 -3.08 -2.28 10.94
C ILE A 26 -1.82 -2.01 10.14
N ARG A 27 -1.31 -0.77 10.14
CA ARG A 27 -0.04 -0.46 9.46
C ARG A 27 1.09 -1.37 9.91
N LEU A 28 1.24 -1.61 11.21
CA LEU A 28 2.26 -2.51 11.75
C LEU A 28 2.08 -3.95 11.24
N CYS A 29 0.84 -4.45 11.20
CA CYS A 29 0.54 -5.77 10.61
C CYS A 29 0.88 -5.82 9.12
N THR A 30 0.50 -4.79 8.36
CA THR A 30 0.77 -4.66 6.91
C THR A 30 2.27 -4.60 6.62
N VAL A 31 3.01 -3.82 7.41
CA VAL A 31 4.47 -3.69 7.37
C VAL A 31 5.18 -5.02 7.53
N ASN A 32 4.67 -5.89 8.40
CA ASN A 32 5.25 -7.21 8.64
C ASN A 32 4.89 -8.24 7.55
N GLN A 33 4.05 -7.88 6.58
CA GLN A 33 3.71 -8.71 5.42
C GLN A 33 4.43 -8.23 4.16
N THR A 34 5.67 -8.73 3.97
CA THR A 34 6.52 -8.40 2.82
C THR A 34 5.83 -8.60 1.47
N GLU A 35 4.99 -9.63 1.34
CA GLU A 35 4.25 -9.93 0.11
C GLU A 35 3.26 -8.82 -0.26
N LEU A 36 2.56 -8.25 0.72
CA LEU A 36 1.60 -7.17 0.47
C LEU A 36 2.32 -5.89 0.03
N PHE A 37 3.48 -5.61 0.61
CA PHE A 37 4.31 -4.48 0.21
C PHE A 37 4.83 -4.65 -1.23
N GLN A 38 5.29 -5.85 -1.61
CA GLN A 38 5.71 -6.17 -2.97
C GLN A 38 4.56 -6.00 -3.97
N ILE A 39 3.37 -6.50 -3.64
CA ILE A 39 2.16 -6.34 -4.46
C ILE A 39 1.86 -4.85 -4.68
N LEU A 40 1.90 -4.03 -3.63
CA LEU A 40 1.66 -2.58 -3.75
C LEU A 40 2.69 -1.90 -4.67
N ILE A 41 3.96 -2.31 -4.63
CA ILE A 41 4.98 -1.81 -5.56
C ILE A 41 4.68 -2.25 -7.00
N GLU A 42 4.27 -3.50 -7.21
CA GLU A 42 3.93 -4.03 -8.54
C GLU A 42 2.77 -3.28 -9.21
N TYR A 43 1.88 -2.67 -8.42
CA TYR A 43 0.77 -1.86 -8.92
C TYR A 43 1.14 -0.41 -9.24
N LEU A 44 2.39 0.02 -9.03
CA LEU A 44 2.86 1.31 -9.57
C LEU A 44 2.80 1.27 -11.10
N GLY A 45 2.32 2.35 -11.73
CA GLY A 45 2.07 2.44 -13.17
C GLY A 45 0.83 1.70 -13.68
N TYR A 46 -0.03 1.16 -12.80
CA TYR A 46 -1.31 0.54 -13.16
C TYR A 46 -2.54 1.42 -12.86
N PHE A 47 -2.30 2.65 -12.39
CA PHE A 47 -3.29 3.61 -11.95
C PHE A 47 -3.15 4.93 -12.71
N ASP A 48 -4.27 5.63 -12.89
CA ASP A 48 -4.25 7.06 -13.20
C ASP A 48 -3.50 7.89 -12.13
N THR A 49 -3.02 9.06 -12.53
CA THR A 49 -2.09 9.90 -11.74
C THR A 49 -2.55 10.17 -10.30
N GLU A 50 -3.86 10.39 -10.09
CA GLU A 50 -4.40 10.63 -8.73
C GLU A 50 -4.23 9.41 -7.82
N TYR A 51 -4.58 8.22 -8.30
CA TYR A 51 -4.50 6.99 -7.51
C TYR A 51 -3.05 6.50 -7.36
N GLU A 52 -2.20 6.77 -8.35
CA GLU A 52 -0.78 6.52 -8.23
C GLU A 52 -0.13 7.36 -7.11
N LEU A 53 -0.52 8.63 -6.96
CA LEU A 53 -0.09 9.45 -5.82
C LEU A 53 -0.58 8.90 -4.48
N ASN A 54 -1.82 8.39 -4.42
CA ASN A 54 -2.36 7.76 -3.22
C ASN A 54 -1.58 6.49 -2.84
N LEU A 55 -1.22 5.67 -3.82
CA LEU A 55 -0.39 4.47 -3.62
C LEU A 55 1.01 4.84 -3.12
N LEU A 56 1.65 5.86 -3.72
CA LEU A 56 2.95 6.36 -3.25
C LEU A 56 2.88 6.87 -1.80
N GLY A 57 1.83 7.62 -1.45
CA GLY A 57 1.60 8.07 -0.08
C GLY A 57 1.46 6.91 0.92
N LEU A 58 0.73 5.86 0.54
CA LEU A 58 0.60 4.65 1.35
C LEU A 58 1.95 3.95 1.53
N LEU A 59 2.74 3.76 0.47
CA LEU A 59 4.06 3.13 0.52
C LEU A 59 5.04 3.89 1.42
N ILE A 60 5.04 5.22 1.37
CA ILE A 60 5.85 6.07 2.25
C ILE A 60 5.46 5.87 3.71
N ASN A 61 4.15 5.90 4.01
CA ASN A 61 3.65 5.70 5.37
C ASN A 61 4.04 4.32 5.94
N LEU A 62 3.93 3.26 5.14
CA LEU A 62 4.32 1.92 5.55
C LEU A 62 5.84 1.81 5.76
N THR A 63 6.65 2.42 4.90
CA THR A 63 8.12 2.42 5.04
C THR A 63 8.58 3.15 6.31
N ASN A 64 7.94 4.27 6.64
CA ASN A 64 8.23 5.00 7.88
C ASN A 64 7.88 4.19 9.13
N GLU A 65 6.78 3.44 9.10
CA GLU A 65 6.36 2.58 10.22
C GLU A 65 7.26 1.32 10.35
N GLN A 66 7.81 0.80 9.25
CA GLN A 66 8.89 -0.21 9.30
C GLN A 66 10.13 0.31 10.05
N SER A 67 10.56 1.53 9.72
CA SER A 67 11.76 2.12 10.29
C SER A 67 11.62 2.31 11.82
N SER A 68 10.47 2.78 12.30
CA SER A 68 10.22 2.95 13.74
C SER A 68 10.11 1.63 14.50
N THR A 69 9.69 0.55 13.85
CA THR A 69 9.66 -0.80 14.45
C THR A 69 11.07 -1.36 14.67
N LEU A 70 12.01 -1.05 13.77
CA LEU A 70 13.41 -1.46 13.87
C LEU A 70 14.20 -0.66 14.92
N GLU A 71 13.89 0.63 15.12
CA GLU A 71 14.54 1.47 16.15
C GLU A 71 14.21 1.05 17.60
N GLY A 72 13.12 0.29 17.80
CA GLY A 72 12.68 -0.18 19.12
C GLY A 72 13.21 -1.55 19.55
N LEU A 73 13.99 -2.23 18.71
CA LEU A 73 14.63 -3.54 18.96
C LEU A 73 16.11 -3.36 19.33
#